data_AF-A0A1I6P4A5-F1
#
_entry.id   AF-A0A1I6P4A5-F1
#
_cell.length_a   1.000
_cell.length_b   1.000
_cell.length_c   1.000
_cell.angle_alpha   90.00
_cell.angle_beta   90.00
_cell.angle_gamma   90.00
#
_symmetry.space_group_name_H-M   'P 1'
#
loop_
_entity.id
_entity.type
_entity.pdbx_description
1 polymer ?
#
loop_
_entity_poly.entity_id
_entity_poly.type
_entity_poly.pdbx_seq_one_letter_code
_entity_poly.pdbx_strand_id
1 'polypeptide(L)'
;MDSIDIDLQRKIDVLALHPVDDSIYDKYLNAWGNIGIGDIHYEYYKMYGKQFMPYSKEYLIRTPIEQLLKRDKENYKQFCPSFFMRLKDKYFKWKFKRWVKKLRNNYQKGIPPIKNKI
;
A
#
# COMPACT_ATOMS: atom_id res chain seq x y z
N MET A 1 -22.70 2.82 30.02
CA MET A 1 -21.40 3.29 29.51
C MET A 1 -21.18 2.65 28.14
N ASP A 2 -22.21 2.65 27.27
CA ASP A 2 -22.42 1.48 26.37
C ASP A 2 -22.49 1.84 24.89
N SER A 3 -22.74 3.10 24.53
CA SER A 3 -22.89 3.50 23.12
C SER A 3 -21.57 3.55 22.36
N ILE A 4 -20.48 3.92 23.03
CA ILE A 4 -19.15 4.04 22.41
C ILE A 4 -18.59 2.67 22.06
N ASP A 5 -18.73 1.69 22.96
CA ASP A 5 -18.25 0.33 22.73
C ASP A 5 -19.06 -0.38 21.63
N ILE A 6 -20.37 -0.15 21.56
CA ILE A 6 -21.22 -0.68 20.47
C ILE A 6 -20.83 -0.08 19.11
N ASP A 7 -20.61 1.24 19.02
CA ASP A 7 -20.18 1.88 17.77
C ASP A 7 -18.79 1.44 17.33
N LEU A 8 -17.86 1.29 18.29
CA LEU A 8 -16.52 0.77 18.03
C LEU A 8 -16.56 -0.68 17.51
N GLN A 9 -17.31 -1.56 18.17
CA GLN A 9 -17.47 -2.95 17.73
C GLN A 9 -18.06 -3.00 16.31
N ARG A 10 -19.10 -2.21 16.04
CA ARG A 10 -19.69 -2.11 14.70
C ARG A 10 -18.67 -1.67 13.65
N LYS A 11 -17.80 -0.70 13.97
CA LYS A 11 -16.73 -0.25 13.07
C LYS A 11 -15.70 -1.35 12.82
N ILE A 12 -15.30 -2.08 13.86
CA ILE A 12 -14.38 -3.22 13.75
C ILE A 12 -14.97 -4.29 12.83
N ASP A 13 -16.24 -4.65 13.04
CA ASP A 13 -16.94 -5.69 12.26
C ASP A 13 -17.10 -5.27 10.80
N VAL A 14 -17.54 -4.03 10.55
CA VAL A 14 -17.76 -3.50 9.18
C VAL A 14 -16.46 -3.42 8.40
N LEU A 15 -15.36 -3.06 9.06
CA LEU A 15 -14.04 -3.00 8.43
C LEU A 15 -13.33 -4.35 8.41
N ALA A 16 -13.86 -5.37 9.08
CA ALA A 16 -13.21 -6.67 9.30
C ALA A 16 -11.78 -6.51 9.85
N LEU A 17 -11.63 -5.69 10.91
CA LEU A 17 -10.34 -5.51 11.57
C LEU A 17 -10.03 -6.70 12.49
N HIS A 18 -8.76 -7.02 12.62
CA HIS A 18 -8.25 -8.03 13.53
C HIS A 18 -7.57 -7.37 14.73
N PRO A 19 -7.69 -7.92 15.95
CA PRO A 19 -6.95 -7.44 17.11
C PRO A 19 -5.46 -7.74 16.93
N VAL A 20 -4.61 -6.79 17.32
CA VAL A 20 -3.15 -6.99 17.34
C VAL A 20 -2.81 -7.93 18.50
N ASP A 21 -2.18 -9.05 18.18
CA ASP A 21 -1.58 -9.95 19.17
C ASP A 21 -0.07 -9.67 19.32
N ASP A 22 0.55 -10.26 20.35
CA ASP A 22 1.97 -10.07 20.64
C ASP A 22 2.87 -10.50 19.46
N SER A 23 2.44 -11.50 18.68
CA SER A 23 3.20 -12.02 17.53
C SER A 23 3.18 -11.04 16.35
N ILE A 24 2.04 -10.41 16.09
CA ILE A 24 1.84 -9.39 15.08
C ILE A 24 2.55 -8.11 15.51
N TYR A 25 2.49 -7.78 16.79
CA TYR A 25 3.22 -6.66 17.36
C TYR A 25 4.73 -6.84 17.15
N ASP A 26 5.29 -7.97 17.53
CA ASP A 26 6.73 -8.23 17.35
C ASP A 26 7.15 -8.18 15.88
N LYS A 27 6.34 -8.77 15.00
CA LYS A 27 6.64 -8.88 13.58
C LYS A 27 6.53 -7.56 12.80
N TYR A 28 5.56 -6.70 13.14
CA TYR A 28 5.23 -5.52 12.32
C TYR A 28 5.42 -4.19 13.05
N LEU A 29 5.30 -4.16 14.37
CA LEU A 29 5.27 -2.92 15.16
C LEU A 29 6.50 -2.72 16.05
N ASN A 30 7.27 -3.78 16.36
CA ASN A 30 8.50 -3.68 17.17
C ASN A 30 9.51 -2.67 16.58
N ALA A 31 9.63 -2.63 15.26
CA ALA A 31 10.48 -1.64 14.58
C ALA A 31 10.06 -0.18 14.85
N TRP A 32 8.78 0.08 15.15
CA TRP A 32 8.23 1.42 15.36
C TRP A 32 8.35 1.87 16.81
N GLY A 33 8.23 0.95 17.77
CA GLY A 33 8.46 1.21 19.19
C GLY A 33 9.88 1.75 19.46
N ASN A 34 10.87 1.25 18.72
CA ASN A 34 12.28 1.70 18.83
C ASN A 34 12.54 3.10 18.26
N ILE A 35 11.61 3.68 17.49
CA ILE A 35 11.75 5.00 16.84
C ILE A 35 11.13 6.12 17.69
N GLY A 36 10.60 5.82 18.87
CA GLY A 36 10.03 6.84 19.77
C GLY A 36 8.65 7.35 19.34
N ILE A 37 7.95 6.63 18.46
CA ILE A 37 6.51 6.82 18.19
C ILE A 37 5.71 6.11 19.30
N GLY A 38 6.14 6.30 20.55
CA GLY A 38 5.90 5.40 21.68
C GLY A 38 4.49 5.41 22.27
N ASP A 39 3.65 6.37 21.89
CA ASP A 39 2.38 6.56 22.59
C ASP A 39 1.15 6.07 21.80
N ILE A 40 1.29 5.80 20.50
CA ILE A 40 0.16 5.35 19.68
C ILE A 40 0.00 3.84 19.81
N HIS A 41 -0.86 3.43 20.74
CA HIS A 41 -1.25 2.04 20.92
C HIS A 41 -2.18 1.62 19.77
N TYR A 42 -1.64 0.83 18.84
CA TYR A 42 -2.41 0.20 17.78
C TYR A 42 -3.02 -1.10 18.29
N GLU A 43 -4.34 -1.07 18.53
CA GLU A 43 -5.08 -2.22 19.04
C GLU A 43 -5.60 -3.13 17.91
N TYR A 44 -5.80 -2.58 16.71
CA TYR A 44 -6.40 -3.29 15.59
C TYR A 44 -5.54 -3.17 14.33
N TYR A 45 -5.70 -4.11 13.41
CA TYR A 45 -5.01 -4.07 12.12
C TYR A 45 -5.85 -4.69 11.01
N LYS A 46 -5.47 -4.38 9.77
CA LYS A 46 -5.97 -5.05 8.57
C LYS A 46 -4.85 -5.30 7.58
N MET A 47 -4.87 -6.46 6.95
CA MET A 47 -3.95 -6.79 5.87
C MET A 47 -4.60 -6.48 4.53
N TYR A 48 -4.01 -5.57 3.77
CA TYR A 48 -4.37 -5.33 2.38
C TYR A 48 -3.36 -6.03 1.47
N GLY A 49 -3.66 -7.29 1.14
CA GLY A 49 -2.75 -8.13 0.38
C GLY A 49 -1.53 -8.48 1.21
N LYS A 50 -0.39 -7.84 0.93
CA LYS A 50 0.85 -8.00 1.73
C LYS A 50 1.13 -6.80 2.65
N GLN A 51 0.34 -5.74 2.54
CA GLN A 51 0.54 -4.53 3.31
C GLN A 51 -0.15 -4.64 4.67
N PHE A 52 0.63 -4.50 5.74
CA PHE A 52 0.11 -4.35 7.10
C PHE A 52 -0.34 -2.91 7.33
N MET A 53 -1.55 -2.73 7.84
CA MET A 53 -2.10 -1.41 8.16
C MET A 53 -2.68 -1.42 9.59
N PRO A 54 -2.01 -0.76 10.54
CA PRO A 54 -2.48 -0.68 11.92
C PRO A 54 -3.49 0.45 12.12
N TYR A 55 -4.37 0.27 13.11
CA TYR A 55 -5.45 1.17 13.49
C TYR A 55 -5.47 1.33 15.02
N SER A 56 -5.47 2.57 15.50
CA SER A 56 -5.64 2.86 16.93
C SER A 56 -7.12 2.95 17.29
N LYS A 57 -7.46 2.61 18.53
CA LYS A 57 -8.83 2.72 19.04
C LYS A 57 -9.36 4.15 18.96
N GLU A 58 -8.55 5.13 19.36
CA GLU A 58 -8.90 6.55 19.29
C GLU A 58 -9.26 7.00 17.87
N TYR A 59 -8.50 6.52 16.87
CA TYR A 59 -8.77 6.83 15.48
C TYR A 59 -10.11 6.28 15.00
N LEU A 60 -10.46 5.05 15.40
CA LEU A 60 -11.75 4.43 15.07
C LEU A 60 -12.91 5.15 15.75
N ILE A 61 -12.75 5.56 17.01
CA ILE A 61 -13.79 6.30 17.74
C ILE A 61 -14.01 7.67 17.09
N ARG A 62 -12.93 8.43 16.83
CA ARG A 62 -12.98 9.79 16.31
C ARG A 62 -13.49 9.88 14.87
N THR A 63 -13.22 8.87 14.05
CA THR A 63 -13.54 8.90 12.62
C THR A 63 -14.94 8.36 12.35
N PRO A 64 -15.76 9.04 11.52
CA PRO A 64 -17.06 8.50 11.12
C PRO A 64 -16.90 7.29 10.20
N ILE A 65 -17.84 6.34 10.28
CA ILE A 65 -17.85 5.07 9.53
C ILE A 65 -17.71 5.27 8.01
N GLU A 66 -18.35 6.30 7.45
CA GLU A 66 -18.32 6.57 6.01
C GLU A 66 -16.91 6.93 5.51
N GLN A 67 -16.18 7.72 6.30
CA GLN A 67 -14.80 8.07 5.98
C GLN A 67 -13.89 6.86 6.11
N LEU A 68 -14.11 6.02 7.12
CA LEU A 68 -13.36 4.77 7.28
C LEU A 68 -13.57 3.85 6.08
N LEU A 69 -14.82 3.64 5.65
CA LEU A 69 -15.15 2.82 4.48
C LEU A 69 -14.57 3.37 3.17
N LYS A 70 -14.58 4.70 2.99
CA LYS A 70 -13.97 5.33 1.82
C LYS A 70 -12.47 5.04 1.77
N ARG A 71 -11.76 5.23 2.89
CA ARG A 71 -10.31 4.95 2.99
C ARG A 71 -10.03 3.46 2.82
N ASP A 72 -10.85 2.58 3.39
CA ASP A 72 -10.72 1.13 3.23
C ASP A 72 -10.73 0.73 1.75
N LYS A 73 -11.67 1.28 0.98
CA LYS A 73 -11.78 1.04 -0.47
C LYS A 73 -10.59 1.61 -1.25
N GLU A 74 -10.08 2.78 -0.86
CA GLU A 74 -8.90 3.40 -1.46
C GLU A 74 -7.64 2.56 -1.18
N ASN A 75 -7.42 2.16 0.07
CA ASN A 75 -6.34 1.28 0.49
C ASN A 75 -6.40 -0.07 -0.24
N TYR A 76 -7.59 -0.67 -0.35
CA TYR A 76 -7.75 -1.92 -1.09
C TYR A 76 -7.35 -1.77 -2.56
N LYS A 77 -7.76 -0.69 -3.23
CA LYS A 77 -7.34 -0.44 -4.63
C LYS A 77 -5.84 -0.22 -4.77
N GLN A 78 -5.23 0.46 -3.81
CA GLN A 78 -3.81 0.79 -3.83
C GLN A 78 -2.93 -0.44 -3.56
N PHE A 79 -3.27 -1.23 -2.53
CA PHE A 79 -2.44 -2.32 -2.04
C PHE A 79 -2.85 -3.71 -2.57
N CYS A 80 -4.08 -3.87 -3.05
CA CYS A 80 -4.56 -5.07 -3.73
C CYS A 80 -4.85 -4.78 -5.21
N PRO A 81 -3.83 -4.45 -6.03
CA PRO A 81 -4.04 -4.30 -7.46
C PRO A 81 -4.51 -5.63 -8.02
N SER A 82 -5.63 -5.59 -8.76
CA SER A 82 -6.20 -6.78 -9.37
C SER A 82 -5.17 -7.48 -10.27
N PHE A 83 -5.32 -8.80 -10.43
CA PHE A 83 -4.45 -9.59 -11.30
C PHE A 83 -4.32 -8.97 -12.70
N PHE A 84 -5.42 -8.46 -13.25
CA PHE A 84 -5.43 -7.77 -14.54
C PHE A 84 -4.62 -6.48 -14.56
N MET A 85 -4.62 -5.68 -13.47
CA MET A 85 -3.76 -4.49 -13.38
C MET A 85 -2.29 -4.89 -13.32
N ARG A 86 -1.95 -5.94 -12.55
CA ARG A 86 -0.58 -6.49 -12.51
C ARG A 86 -0.12 -6.98 -13.89
N LEU A 87 -1.01 -7.55 -14.69
CA LEU A 87 -0.71 -7.95 -16.07
C LEU A 87 -0.56 -6.77 -17.01
N LYS A 88 -1.44 -5.76 -16.92
CA LYS A 88 -1.37 -4.52 -17.73
C LYS A 88 -0.04 -3.80 -17.52
N ASP A 89 0.42 -3.68 -16.28
CA ASP A 89 1.72 -3.06 -15.96
C ASP A 89 2.90 -3.80 -16.61
N LYS A 90 2.88 -5.14 -16.57
CA LYS A 90 3.92 -5.95 -17.23
C LYS A 90 3.90 -5.76 -18.75
N TYR A 91 2.71 -5.81 -19.35
CA TYR A 91 2.54 -5.59 -20.78
C TYR A 91 3.02 -4.20 -21.20
N PHE A 92 2.66 -3.17 -20.44
CA PHE A 92 3.09 -1.79 -20.70
C PHE A 92 4.60 -1.63 -20.59
N LYS A 93 5.22 -2.16 -19.52
CA LYS A 93 6.69 -2.17 -19.35
C LYS A 93 7.39 -2.90 -20.51
N TRP A 94 6.84 -4.02 -20.97
CA TRP A 94 7.40 -4.75 -22.11
C TRP A 94 7.30 -3.95 -23.41
N LYS A 95 6.12 -3.36 -23.70
CA LYS A 95 5.91 -2.52 -24.87
C LYS A 95 6.82 -1.29 -24.85
N PHE A 96 6.98 -0.64 -23.70
CA PHE A 96 7.88 0.50 -23.52
C PHE A 96 9.34 0.11 -23.75
N LYS A 97 9.82 -1.00 -23.16
CA LYS A 97 11.17 -1.51 -23.41
C LYS A 97 11.41 -1.78 -24.90
N ARG A 98 10.43 -2.37 -25.60
CA ARG A 98 10.50 -2.62 -27.04
C ARG A 98 10.57 -1.32 -27.84
N TRP A 99 9.81 -0.30 -27.45
CA TRP A 99 9.83 1.02 -28.08
C TRP A 99 11.15 1.75 -27.85
N VAL A 100 11.66 1.78 -26.62
CA VAL A 100 12.98 2.35 -26.27
C VAL A 100 14.11 1.67 -27.06
N LYS A 101 14.07 0.33 -27.19
CA LYS A 101 15.04 -0.41 -28.01
C LYS A 101 14.98 0.03 -29.48
N LYS A 102 13.78 0.27 -30.03
CA LYS A 102 13.59 0.76 -31.40
C LYS A 102 14.17 2.17 -31.58
N LEU A 103 13.92 3.08 -30.62
CA LEU A 103 14.49 4.43 -30.64
C LEU A 103 16.02 4.41 -30.61
N ARG A 104 16.62 3.62 -29.71
CA ARG A 104 18.08 3.48 -29.61
C ARG A 104 18.70 2.99 -30.92
N ASN A 105 18.09 1.98 -31.55
CA ASN A 105 18.56 1.44 -32.83
C ASN A 105 18.44 2.46 -33.98
N ASN A 106 17.41 3.29 -33.99
CA ASN A 106 17.25 4.35 -34.98
C ASN A 106 18.27 5.49 -34.77
N TYR A 107 18.53 5.87 -33.51
CA TYR A 107 19.54 6.87 -33.18
C TYR A 107 20.95 6.42 -33.60
N GLN A 108 21.33 5.16 -33.31
CA GLN A 108 22.62 4.59 -33.75
C GLN A 108 22.76 4.51 -35.28
N LYS A 109 21.66 4.35 -36.02
CA LYS A 109 21.67 4.36 -37.50
C LYS A 109 21.77 5.76 -38.10
N GLY A 110 21.38 6.80 -37.35
CA GLY A 110 21.43 8.20 -37.78
C GLY A 110 22.72 8.93 -37.45
N ILE A 111 23.64 8.31 -36.69
CA ILE A 111 24.95 8.89 -36.37
C ILE A 111 25.95 8.44 -37.45
N PRO A 112 26.48 9.36 -38.29
CA PRO A 112 27.54 9.01 -39.22
C PRO A 112 28.82 8.65 -38.44
N PRO A 113 29.63 7.67 -38.90
CA PRO A 113 30.88 7.34 -38.23
C PRO A 113 31.81 8.54 -38.24
N ILE A 114 32.27 8.95 -37.05
CA ILE A 114 33.33 9.96 -36.92
C ILE A 114 34.60 9.35 -37.51
N LYS A 115 34.91 9.72 -38.75
CA LYS A 115 36.19 9.39 -39.37
C LYS A 115 37.25 10.26 -38.71
N ASN A 116 37.93 9.72 -37.69
CA ASN A 116 39.15 10.33 -37.18
C ASN A 116 40.19 10.30 -38.29
N LYS A 117 40.45 11.45 -38.92
CA LYS A 117 41.62 11.65 -39.79
C LYS A 117 42.84 11.82 -38.89
N ILE A 118 43.73 10.82 -38.92
CA ILE A 118 45.13 10.92 -38.50
C ILE A 118 45.89 11.56 -39.66
#